data_AF-A0A7D5GQS5-F1
#
_entry.id   AF-A0A7D5GQS5-F1
#
_cell.length_a   1.000
_cell.length_b   1.000
_cell.length_c   1.000
_cell.angle_alpha   90.00
_cell.angle_beta   90.00
_cell.angle_gamma   90.00
#
_symmetry.space_group_name_H-M   'P 1'
#
loop_
_entity.id
_entity.type
_entity.pdbx_description
1 polymer ?
#
loop_
_entity_poly.entity_id
_entity_poly.type
_entity_poly.pdbx_seq_one_letter_code
_entity_poly.pdbx_strand_id
1 'polypeptide(L)'
;MSTDDESFHPLGNEWEDELESMLDDTEYDSKLGMEMAEDAMRVTKGELSEAEFHERYHEDVMDEFGEDQRPTAEAYEAAQEEAKGTFSKMLDAFDGDGDETRRETMKKMGVGAAAVGMGAFGGKAGDLKESVAGEGGHGGTETKEKSDTQWGMTIDLERCDGCLSCMTACTEENALDMGVNWMYVMAWEDENNHSPEGGEGLGKSGSYSDFNMGSEFNMLVRPCQHCTDAPCEKVCPTTARHTRDKDGLVLTDYDVCIGCRYCQVACPYGVNYFQWDEPDTDYSEIEGGEDMTLAEYDHGQNERWVDARAPRGAMSKCVMCPSRQDGAMGEEKIGTTACEDACPPDAIQFGNVKDEKSDPYQHREHPSKSRVVVHLTNNTSTLESGRSAPSADQINETLSQGDDLETAIQKIDDLNENSTFDENVLAVMKAVEIVSEGKKPGDEENNSILAAEQDVIASVEAFQQYVDLDSEEARDELQLGDGSKEQAQFRLKQYAGDPSSFQLLEDVGTNPNVTYLGQQPGPEAKQVSGPTKYEDVGLLDKRQEYLDDETVGKVDGVSL
;
A
#
# COMPACT_ATOMS: atom_id res chain seq x y z
N MET A 1 14.90 -27.68 -24.25
CA MET A 1 15.12 -26.41 -23.54
C MET A 1 15.47 -26.83 -22.13
N SER A 2 16.75 -26.71 -21.78
CA SER A 2 17.25 -26.99 -20.43
C SER A 2 16.63 -25.98 -19.48
N THR A 3 16.40 -26.39 -18.25
CA THR A 3 15.95 -25.59 -17.10
C THR A 3 17.00 -24.56 -16.63
N ASP A 4 17.94 -24.18 -17.50
CA ASP A 4 19.10 -23.33 -17.17
C ASP A 4 18.97 -21.93 -17.82
N ASP A 5 17.81 -21.59 -18.41
CA ASP A 5 17.54 -20.31 -19.09
C ASP A 5 16.34 -19.53 -18.45
N GLU A 6 15.81 -19.99 -17.31
CA GLU A 6 14.71 -19.31 -16.61
C GLU A 6 15.28 -18.32 -15.58
N SER A 7 15.02 -17.01 -15.79
CA SER A 7 15.36 -15.94 -14.84
C SER A 7 14.80 -16.24 -13.46
N PHE A 8 15.57 -15.96 -12.40
CA PHE A 8 15.01 -16.00 -11.06
C PHE A 8 14.15 -14.77 -10.76
N HIS A 9 14.42 -13.65 -11.43
CA HIS A 9 13.73 -12.39 -11.20
C HIS A 9 12.38 -12.35 -11.95
N PRO A 10 11.26 -11.98 -11.31
CA PRO A 10 9.93 -11.98 -11.95
C PRO A 10 9.77 -11.03 -13.15
N LEU A 11 10.68 -10.08 -13.32
CA LEU A 11 10.72 -9.16 -14.47
C LEU A 11 11.51 -9.71 -15.67
N GLY A 12 12.05 -10.92 -15.57
CA GLY A 12 12.69 -11.66 -16.66
C GLY A 12 14.18 -11.39 -16.84
N ASN A 13 14.78 -12.14 -17.77
CA ASN A 13 16.23 -12.16 -18.01
C ASN A 13 16.80 -10.80 -18.41
N GLU A 14 16.08 -10.00 -19.21
CA GLU A 14 16.56 -8.68 -19.62
C GLU A 14 16.74 -7.75 -18.42
N TRP A 15 15.82 -7.80 -17.45
CA TRP A 15 15.94 -7.05 -16.20
C TRP A 15 17.04 -7.60 -15.29
N GLU A 16 17.22 -8.92 -15.25
CA GLU A 16 18.29 -9.57 -14.50
C GLU A 16 19.67 -9.14 -15.02
N ASP A 17 19.87 -9.13 -16.34
CA ASP A 17 21.08 -8.64 -17.01
C ASP A 17 21.34 -7.15 -16.69
N GLU A 18 20.28 -6.33 -16.66
CA GLU A 18 20.38 -4.92 -16.26
C GLU A 18 20.81 -4.77 -14.79
N LEU A 19 20.25 -5.56 -13.88
CA LEU A 19 20.62 -5.55 -12.46
C LEU A 19 22.08 -5.99 -12.24
N GLU A 20 22.55 -7.01 -12.95
CA GLU A 20 23.95 -7.45 -12.91
C GLU A 20 24.88 -6.34 -13.40
N SER A 21 24.56 -5.73 -14.55
CA SER A 21 25.33 -4.59 -15.08
C SER A 21 25.35 -3.41 -14.11
N MET A 22 24.24 -3.14 -13.41
CA MET A 22 24.18 -2.08 -12.41
C MET A 22 25.05 -2.37 -11.18
N LEU A 23 25.24 -3.64 -10.81
CA LEU A 23 26.15 -4.03 -9.73
C LEU A 23 27.61 -4.00 -10.18
N ASP A 24 27.91 -4.39 -11.42
CA ASP A 24 29.27 -4.34 -12.00
C ASP A 24 29.86 -2.92 -12.02
N ASP A 25 29.00 -1.90 -12.06
CA ASP A 25 29.38 -0.49 -11.97
C ASP A 25 29.69 -0.02 -10.52
N THR A 26 29.47 -0.88 -9.54
CA THR A 26 29.79 -0.60 -8.13
C THR A 26 31.16 -1.16 -7.74
N GLU A 27 31.63 -0.83 -6.54
CA GLU A 27 32.83 -1.46 -5.99
C GLU A 27 32.57 -2.85 -5.39
N TYR A 28 31.32 -3.30 -5.38
CA TYR A 28 30.90 -4.52 -4.71
C TYR A 28 30.79 -5.72 -5.66
N ASP A 29 30.93 -6.94 -5.13
CA ASP A 29 30.83 -8.18 -5.90
C ASP A 29 29.41 -8.39 -6.45
N SER A 30 29.27 -8.28 -7.78
CA SER A 30 27.99 -8.45 -8.48
C SER A 30 27.46 -9.87 -8.37
N LYS A 31 28.33 -10.88 -8.49
CA LYS A 31 27.96 -12.29 -8.40
C LYS A 31 27.36 -12.63 -7.04
N LEU A 32 27.99 -12.16 -5.96
CA LEU A 32 27.48 -12.34 -4.60
C LEU A 32 26.10 -11.66 -4.45
N GLY A 33 25.93 -10.46 -5.00
CA GLY A 33 24.66 -9.74 -4.98
C GLY A 33 23.53 -10.48 -5.69
N MET A 34 23.80 -11.03 -6.87
CA MET A 34 22.85 -11.84 -7.65
C MET A 34 22.49 -13.14 -6.93
N GLU A 35 23.49 -13.88 -6.43
CA GLU A 35 23.27 -15.14 -5.68
C GLU A 35 22.46 -14.91 -4.40
N MET A 36 22.77 -13.86 -3.65
CA MET A 36 22.02 -13.50 -2.45
C MET A 36 20.58 -13.07 -2.76
N ALA A 37 20.35 -12.38 -3.88
CA ALA A 37 19.02 -11.97 -4.29
C ALA A 37 18.14 -13.17 -4.67
N GLU A 38 18.67 -14.12 -5.45
CA GLU A 38 17.98 -15.37 -5.79
C GLU A 38 17.60 -16.14 -4.52
N ASP A 39 18.58 -16.36 -3.64
CA ASP A 39 18.34 -17.10 -2.41
C ASP A 39 17.40 -16.35 -1.44
N ALA A 40 17.42 -15.02 -1.40
CA ALA A 40 16.46 -14.25 -0.61
C ALA A 40 15.02 -14.44 -1.09
N MET A 41 14.79 -14.58 -2.40
CA MET A 41 13.46 -14.96 -2.94
C MET A 41 13.10 -16.41 -2.61
N ARG A 42 14.08 -17.31 -2.55
CA ARG A 42 13.86 -18.69 -2.07
C ARG A 42 13.49 -18.71 -0.58
N VAL A 43 14.03 -17.78 0.21
CA VAL A 43 13.61 -17.61 1.62
C VAL A 43 12.14 -17.20 1.69
N THR A 44 11.70 -16.20 0.92
CA THR A 44 10.30 -15.76 0.95
C THR A 44 9.33 -16.83 0.44
N LYS A 45 9.77 -17.69 -0.47
CA LYS A 45 9.00 -18.87 -0.91
C LYS A 45 8.98 -20.02 0.13
N GLY A 46 9.75 -19.92 1.20
CA GLY A 46 9.90 -20.97 2.22
C GLY A 46 10.75 -22.16 1.77
N GLU A 47 11.52 -22.02 0.69
CA GLU A 47 12.41 -23.05 0.14
C GLU A 47 13.77 -23.08 0.85
N LEU A 48 14.15 -21.98 1.50
CA LEU A 48 15.34 -21.81 2.31
C LEU A 48 14.95 -21.12 3.61
N SER A 49 15.46 -21.55 4.76
CA SER A 49 15.21 -20.76 5.99
C SER A 49 16.12 -19.54 6.03
N GLU A 50 15.64 -18.46 6.65
CA GLU A 50 16.42 -17.23 6.81
C GLU A 50 17.71 -17.43 7.61
N ALA A 51 17.69 -18.33 8.60
CA ALA A 51 18.89 -18.71 9.36
C ALA A 51 19.93 -19.42 8.48
N GLU A 52 19.50 -20.37 7.65
CA GLU A 52 20.40 -21.04 6.68
C GLU A 52 20.92 -20.06 5.62
N PHE A 53 20.11 -19.09 5.22
CA PHE A 53 20.51 -18.03 4.29
C PHE A 53 21.61 -17.15 4.89
N HIS A 54 21.44 -16.64 6.11
CA HIS A 54 22.47 -15.83 6.76
C HIS A 54 23.74 -16.62 7.06
N GLU A 55 23.62 -17.87 7.52
CA GLU A 55 24.78 -18.73 7.75
C GLU A 55 25.55 -18.99 6.44
N ARG A 56 24.84 -19.22 5.32
CA ARG A 56 25.45 -19.46 4.01
C ARG A 56 26.33 -18.31 3.55
N TYR A 57 25.83 -17.07 3.67
CA TYR A 57 26.49 -15.88 3.13
C TYR A 57 27.28 -15.09 4.17
N HIS A 58 27.43 -15.59 5.40
CA HIS A 58 28.09 -14.84 6.48
C HIS A 58 29.56 -14.54 6.17
N GLU A 59 30.33 -15.56 5.76
CA GLU A 59 31.75 -15.39 5.47
C GLU A 59 31.96 -14.46 4.26
N ASP A 60 31.20 -14.65 3.18
CA ASP A 60 31.31 -13.81 1.98
C ASP A 60 30.93 -12.34 2.26
N VAL A 61 29.87 -12.09 3.05
CA VAL A 61 29.48 -10.73 3.45
C VAL A 61 30.51 -10.08 4.37
N MET A 62 31.07 -10.83 5.33
CA MET A 62 32.15 -10.32 6.18
C MET A 62 33.41 -9.99 5.38
N ASP A 63 33.76 -10.80 4.37
CA ASP A 63 34.92 -10.58 3.51
C ASP A 63 34.73 -9.35 2.60
N GLU A 64 33.52 -9.16 2.07
CA GLU A 64 33.17 -8.07 1.16
C GLU A 64 32.98 -6.73 1.90
N PHE A 65 32.12 -6.70 2.91
CA PHE A 65 31.68 -5.47 3.56
C PHE A 65 32.43 -5.16 4.86
N GLY A 66 33.18 -6.13 5.41
CA GLY A 66 33.86 -6.00 6.70
C GLY A 66 32.95 -6.07 7.92
N GLU A 67 31.64 -6.15 7.71
CA GLU A 67 30.62 -6.32 8.73
C GLU A 67 29.42 -7.13 8.21
N ASP A 68 28.79 -7.85 9.12
CA ASP A 68 27.52 -8.53 8.89
C ASP A 68 26.67 -8.34 10.14
N GLN A 69 25.74 -7.39 10.07
CA GLN A 69 24.82 -7.07 11.16
C GLN A 69 23.55 -7.93 11.12
N ARG A 70 23.44 -8.84 10.15
CA ARG A 70 22.31 -9.76 10.06
C ARG A 70 22.33 -10.77 11.22
N PRO A 71 21.17 -11.23 11.70
CA PRO A 71 21.12 -12.16 12.83
C PRO A 71 21.84 -13.47 12.56
N THR A 72 22.56 -13.95 13.58
CA THR A 72 23.26 -15.24 13.55
C THR A 72 22.28 -16.41 13.74
N ALA A 73 22.69 -17.62 13.34
CA ALA A 73 21.92 -18.84 13.61
C ALA A 73 21.57 -19.00 15.11
N GLU A 74 22.49 -18.66 16.02
CA GLU A 74 22.24 -18.69 17.47
C GLU A 74 21.17 -17.67 17.90
N ALA A 75 21.14 -16.49 17.29
CA ALA A 75 20.11 -15.48 17.54
C ALA A 75 18.73 -15.95 17.07
N TYR A 76 18.65 -16.66 15.93
CA TYR A 76 17.42 -17.28 15.45
C TYR A 76 16.92 -18.41 16.37
N GLU A 77 17.82 -19.30 16.81
CA GLU A 77 17.46 -20.36 17.75
C GLU A 77 16.92 -19.78 19.07
N ALA A 78 17.55 -18.72 19.58
CA ALA A 78 17.09 -18.01 20.76
C ALA A 78 15.70 -17.40 20.56
N ALA A 79 15.47 -16.71 19.44
CA ALA A 79 14.16 -16.12 19.11
C ALA A 79 13.06 -17.18 18.94
N GLN A 80 13.37 -18.32 18.31
CA GLN A 80 12.42 -19.44 18.17
C GLN A 80 12.07 -20.10 19.50
N GLU A 81 13.04 -20.30 20.39
CA GLU A 81 12.79 -20.85 21.73
C GLU A 81 11.98 -19.87 22.60
N GLU A 82 12.22 -18.57 22.47
CA GLU A 82 11.43 -17.54 23.12
C GLU A 82 9.98 -17.49 22.59
N ALA A 83 9.79 -17.59 21.27
CA ALA A 83 8.47 -17.67 20.66
C ALA A 83 7.70 -18.92 21.10
N LYS A 84 8.35 -20.09 21.19
CA LYS A 84 7.75 -21.32 21.75
C LYS A 84 7.39 -21.17 23.23
N GLY A 85 8.27 -20.54 24.02
CA GLY A 85 8.03 -20.25 25.43
C GLY A 85 6.85 -19.31 25.64
N THR A 86 6.71 -18.30 24.79
CA THR A 86 5.60 -17.34 24.77
C THR A 86 4.29 -18.00 24.32
N PHE A 87 4.33 -18.82 23.27
CA PHE A 87 3.18 -19.61 22.82
C PHE A 87 2.72 -20.62 23.89
N SER A 88 3.65 -21.25 24.60
CA SER A 88 3.33 -22.13 25.74
C SER A 88 2.68 -21.36 26.89
N LYS A 89 3.20 -20.17 27.24
CA LYS A 89 2.60 -19.31 28.27
C LYS A 89 1.23 -18.78 27.87
N MET A 90 1.02 -18.49 26.58
CA MET A 90 -0.26 -18.06 26.03
C MET A 90 -1.28 -19.21 26.11
N LEU A 91 -0.89 -20.43 25.71
CA LEU A 91 -1.72 -21.64 25.88
C LEU A 91 -2.07 -21.90 27.35
N ASP A 92 -1.13 -21.70 28.28
CA ASP A 92 -1.38 -21.85 29.72
C ASP A 92 -2.29 -20.74 30.29
N ALA A 93 -2.24 -19.51 29.73
CA ALA A 93 -3.14 -18.42 30.10
C ALA A 93 -4.59 -18.64 29.63
N PHE A 94 -4.79 -19.44 28.58
CA PHE A 94 -6.12 -19.84 28.09
C PHE A 94 -6.69 -21.09 28.77
N ASP A 95 -5.94 -21.79 29.63
CA ASP A 95 -6.42 -22.96 30.40
C ASP A 95 -7.15 -22.56 31.70
N GLY A 96 -7.52 -21.27 31.83
CA GLY A 96 -8.28 -20.70 32.93
C GLY A 96 -9.75 -20.45 32.57
N ASP A 97 -10.61 -21.41 32.88
CA ASP A 97 -12.08 -21.31 33.04
C ASP A 97 -12.87 -20.71 31.85
N GLY A 98 -13.07 -21.51 30.78
CA GLY A 98 -14.00 -21.15 29.69
C GLY A 98 -14.19 -22.27 28.66
N ASP A 99 -15.45 -22.59 28.36
CA ASP A 99 -15.96 -23.77 27.66
C ASP A 99 -15.76 -23.77 26.12
N GLU A 100 -14.55 -23.45 25.61
CA GLU A 100 -14.23 -23.58 24.19
C GLU A 100 -13.29 -24.76 23.92
N THR A 101 -13.71 -25.70 23.08
CA THR A 101 -12.89 -26.89 22.79
C THR A 101 -11.67 -26.53 21.95
N ARG A 102 -10.48 -26.98 22.38
CA ARG A 102 -9.15 -26.85 21.71
C ARG A 102 -9.14 -26.95 20.18
N ARG A 103 -10.12 -27.61 19.57
CA ARG A 103 -10.24 -27.79 18.12
C ARG A 103 -10.76 -26.54 17.38
N GLU A 104 -11.55 -25.70 18.03
CA GLU A 104 -12.01 -24.41 17.47
C GLU A 104 -10.94 -23.33 17.56
N THR A 105 -10.19 -23.27 18.66
CA THR A 105 -9.07 -22.34 18.85
C THR A 105 -7.94 -22.59 17.86
N MET A 106 -7.62 -23.87 17.58
CA MET A 106 -6.63 -24.24 16.56
C MET A 106 -7.07 -23.89 15.13
N LYS A 107 -8.36 -23.69 14.88
CA LYS A 107 -8.88 -23.20 13.59
C LYS A 107 -8.72 -21.69 13.44
N LYS A 108 -8.81 -20.93 14.54
CA LYS A 108 -8.59 -19.47 14.56
C LYS A 108 -7.10 -19.09 14.55
N MET A 109 -6.21 -19.92 15.12
CA MET A 109 -4.77 -19.65 15.18
C MET A 109 -3.97 -20.11 13.95
N GLY A 110 -4.62 -20.75 12.96
CA GLY A 110 -3.95 -21.33 11.79
C GLY A 110 -3.33 -20.35 10.80
N VAL A 111 -3.37 -19.03 11.07
CA VAL A 111 -2.93 -17.97 10.14
C VAL A 111 -1.60 -17.32 10.59
N GLY A 112 -1.09 -17.60 11.80
CA GLY A 112 -0.12 -16.70 12.46
C GLY A 112 1.33 -17.19 12.65
N ALA A 113 1.76 -18.28 12.01
CA ALA A 113 3.08 -18.89 12.31
C ALA A 113 4.24 -18.44 11.40
N ALA A 114 4.00 -17.59 10.38
CA ALA A 114 5.01 -17.25 9.37
C ALA A 114 5.74 -15.91 9.57
N ALA A 115 5.38 -15.10 10.58
CA ALA A 115 5.99 -13.78 10.78
C ALA A 115 6.88 -13.76 12.03
N VAL A 116 8.17 -14.08 11.84
CA VAL A 116 9.24 -13.66 12.76
C VAL A 116 10.16 -12.75 11.96
N GLY A 117 9.72 -11.50 11.78
CA GLY A 117 10.51 -10.44 11.14
C GLY A 117 11.53 -9.82 12.11
N MET A 118 12.53 -9.17 11.53
CA MET A 118 13.87 -8.95 12.08
C MET A 118 14.06 -7.71 12.98
N GLY A 119 13.02 -7.10 13.55
CA GLY A 119 13.15 -5.82 14.29
C GLY A 119 13.76 -5.90 15.69
N ALA A 120 14.74 -6.77 15.97
CA ALA A 120 15.26 -6.97 17.34
C ALA A 120 16.74 -6.65 17.57
N PHE A 121 17.53 -6.31 16.55
CA PHE A 121 19.00 -6.33 16.69
C PHE A 121 19.68 -5.00 16.36
N GLY A 122 19.16 -3.89 16.93
CA GLY A 122 19.76 -2.55 16.83
C GLY A 122 20.64 -2.11 18.02
N GLY A 123 21.10 -3.02 18.89
CA GLY A 123 21.85 -2.70 20.11
C GLY A 123 23.33 -3.11 20.06
N LYS A 124 24.25 -2.13 19.96
CA LYS A 124 25.72 -2.33 19.90
C LYS A 124 26.27 -3.30 20.96
N ALA A 125 26.84 -4.42 20.50
CA ALA A 125 27.66 -5.31 21.31
C ALA A 125 29.10 -4.78 21.37
N GLY A 126 29.50 -4.21 22.51
CA GLY A 126 30.92 -3.90 22.73
C GLY A 126 31.26 -2.89 23.81
N ASP A 127 30.92 -3.16 25.08
CA ASP A 127 31.77 -2.70 26.18
C ASP A 127 31.60 -3.58 27.43
N LEU A 128 32.51 -4.52 27.60
CA LEU A 128 32.63 -5.38 28.78
C LEU A 128 33.96 -5.06 29.48
N LYS A 129 33.92 -4.35 30.61
CA LYS A 129 34.41 -4.83 31.92
C LYS A 129 34.40 -3.79 33.05
N GLU A 130 33.94 -4.28 34.20
CA GLU A 130 34.21 -3.86 35.58
C GLU A 130 33.93 -2.41 36.00
N SER A 131 32.76 -2.21 36.64
CA SER A 131 32.78 -1.65 37.99
C SER A 131 31.66 -2.23 38.86
N VAL A 132 32.05 -2.69 40.04
CA VAL A 132 31.22 -3.28 41.07
C VAL A 132 30.69 -2.16 41.99
N ALA A 133 29.43 -2.35 42.42
CA ALA A 133 28.73 -1.78 43.58
C ALA A 133 27.98 -0.45 43.40
N GLY A 134 26.65 -0.56 43.51
CA GLY A 134 25.73 0.53 43.82
C GLY A 134 24.29 0.08 43.60
N GLU A 135 23.62 -0.39 44.64
CA GLU A 135 22.25 -0.92 44.63
C GLU A 135 21.24 0.03 43.96
N GLY A 136 20.39 -0.53 43.08
CA GLY A 136 19.12 0.07 42.66
C GLY A 136 18.75 -0.19 41.20
N GLY A 137 17.75 -1.06 40.98
CA GLY A 137 16.98 -1.12 39.73
C GLY A 137 17.21 -2.36 38.88
N HIS A 138 16.31 -3.34 38.99
CA HIS A 138 15.99 -4.30 37.92
C HIS A 138 14.48 -4.55 37.97
N GLY A 139 13.78 -4.00 36.99
CA GLY A 139 12.35 -4.15 36.68
C GLY A 139 12.10 -3.30 35.43
N GLY A 140 11.63 -3.79 34.29
CA GLY A 140 11.10 -5.12 34.00
C GLY A 140 11.44 -5.59 32.57
N THR A 141 11.19 -6.87 32.40
CA THR A 141 10.84 -7.56 31.16
C THR A 141 9.72 -6.83 30.42
N GLU A 142 9.96 -6.44 29.16
CA GLU A 142 8.89 -6.21 28.20
C GLU A 142 8.86 -7.37 27.22
N THR A 143 7.78 -8.14 27.29
CA THR A 143 7.33 -9.05 26.23
C THR A 143 7.02 -8.20 24.99
N LYS A 144 7.61 -8.50 23.83
CA LYS A 144 7.19 -7.90 22.54
C LYS A 144 5.70 -8.21 22.32
N GLU A 145 4.81 -7.25 22.60
CA GLU A 145 3.45 -7.30 22.09
C GLU A 145 3.52 -7.16 20.57
N LYS A 146 2.83 -8.04 19.83
CA LYS A 146 2.65 -7.84 18.40
C LYS A 146 1.88 -6.52 18.24
N SER A 147 2.44 -5.58 17.48
CA SER A 147 1.70 -4.37 17.16
C SER A 147 0.38 -4.71 16.44
N ASP A 148 -0.70 -4.06 16.91
CA ASP A 148 -2.03 -4.12 16.30
C ASP A 148 -2.07 -3.38 14.95
N THR A 149 -1.06 -2.58 14.62
CA THR A 149 -0.97 -1.82 13.37
C THR A 149 -0.16 -2.55 12.30
N GLN A 150 -0.66 -2.51 11.06
CA GLN A 150 0.09 -2.84 9.84
C GLN A 150 -0.33 -1.86 8.76
N TRP A 151 0.56 -0.94 8.38
CA TRP A 151 0.27 -0.02 7.29
C TRP A 151 0.30 -0.75 5.94
N GLY A 152 -0.60 -0.35 5.06
CA GLY A 152 -0.73 -0.89 3.71
C GLY A 152 -1.72 -0.10 2.86
N MET A 153 -1.90 -0.53 1.61
CA MET A 153 -2.80 0.11 0.65
C MET A 153 -3.75 -0.88 0.00
N THR A 154 -4.94 -0.41 -0.37
CA THR A 154 -5.79 -1.03 -1.37
C THR A 154 -5.90 -0.07 -2.56
N ILE A 155 -5.50 -0.51 -3.75
CA ILE A 155 -5.44 0.33 -4.96
C ILE A 155 -6.43 -0.18 -6.01
N ASP A 156 -7.40 0.64 -6.38
CA ASP A 156 -8.39 0.38 -7.40
C ASP A 156 -7.87 0.74 -8.80
N LEU A 157 -7.36 -0.27 -9.51
CA LEU A 157 -6.80 -0.12 -10.84
C LEU A 157 -7.85 0.21 -11.90
N GLU A 158 -9.11 -0.19 -11.68
CA GLU A 158 -10.18 0.15 -12.60
C GLU A 158 -10.57 1.63 -12.47
N ARG A 159 -10.36 2.28 -11.32
CA ARG A 159 -10.63 3.73 -11.16
C ARG A 159 -9.43 4.60 -11.53
N CYS A 160 -8.23 4.04 -11.60
CA CYS A 160 -7.04 4.81 -11.95
C CYS A 160 -7.12 5.34 -13.39
N ASP A 161 -7.11 6.67 -13.54
CA ASP A 161 -7.16 7.36 -14.84
C ASP A 161 -5.76 7.65 -15.42
N GLY A 162 -4.69 7.26 -14.70
CA GLY A 162 -3.32 7.53 -15.12
C GLY A 162 -2.95 9.02 -15.16
N CYS A 163 -3.60 9.88 -14.36
CA CYS A 163 -3.29 11.32 -14.29
C CYS A 163 -1.92 11.65 -13.68
N LEU A 164 -1.27 10.69 -13.01
CA LEU A 164 0.03 10.82 -12.34
C LEU A 164 0.08 11.77 -11.13
N SER A 165 -1.07 12.30 -10.68
CA SER A 165 -1.14 13.19 -9.50
C SER A 165 -0.54 12.58 -8.24
N CYS A 166 -0.71 11.27 -8.05
CA CYS A 166 -0.11 10.53 -6.94
C CYS A 166 1.43 10.51 -6.99
N MET A 167 2.03 10.43 -8.18
CA MET A 167 3.49 10.49 -8.35
C MET A 167 4.00 11.89 -8.05
N THR A 168 3.36 12.93 -8.60
CA THR A 168 3.71 14.33 -8.33
C THR A 168 3.62 14.64 -6.83
N ALA A 169 2.54 14.23 -6.16
CA ALA A 169 2.39 14.42 -4.71
C ALA A 169 3.46 13.65 -3.91
N CYS A 170 3.82 12.43 -4.33
CA CYS A 170 4.92 11.70 -3.70
C CYS A 170 6.26 12.44 -3.85
N THR A 171 6.54 13.02 -5.02
CA THR A 171 7.74 13.83 -5.27
C THR A 171 7.76 15.07 -4.40
N GLU A 172 6.65 15.80 -4.29
CA GLU A 172 6.54 17.03 -3.50
C GLU A 172 6.66 16.76 -2.00
N GLU A 173 5.86 15.81 -1.47
CA GLU A 173 5.84 15.46 -0.04
C GLU A 173 7.21 14.99 0.46
N ASN A 174 7.89 14.16 -0.33
CA ASN A 174 9.17 13.57 0.05
C ASN A 174 10.36 14.39 -0.46
N ALA A 175 10.12 15.56 -1.05
CA ALA A 175 11.12 16.44 -1.65
C ALA A 175 12.09 15.70 -2.60
N LEU A 176 11.59 14.76 -3.41
CA LEU A 176 12.43 13.95 -4.29
C LEU A 176 13.04 14.80 -5.41
N ASP A 177 14.28 14.50 -5.81
CA ASP A 177 14.89 15.19 -6.95
C ASP A 177 14.14 14.90 -8.25
N MET A 178 14.27 15.81 -9.23
CA MET A 178 13.65 15.63 -10.54
C MET A 178 14.05 14.28 -11.19
N GLY A 179 13.04 13.51 -11.59
CA GLY A 179 13.21 12.19 -12.18
C GLY A 179 13.47 11.06 -11.17
N VAL A 180 13.40 11.29 -9.85
CA VAL A 180 13.27 10.20 -8.87
C VAL A 180 11.81 9.77 -8.86
N ASN A 181 11.54 8.52 -9.20
CA ASN A 181 10.21 7.93 -9.08
C ASN A 181 10.23 6.84 -8.01
N TRP A 182 9.47 7.03 -6.93
CA TRP A 182 9.30 6.04 -5.84
C TRP A 182 8.09 5.11 -6.05
N MET A 183 7.29 5.41 -7.06
CA MET A 183 6.19 4.59 -7.55
C MET A 183 6.07 4.80 -9.05
N TYR A 184 5.47 3.83 -9.75
CA TYR A 184 5.23 3.91 -11.19
C TYR A 184 3.74 3.76 -11.48
N VAL A 185 3.23 4.48 -12.47
CA VAL A 185 1.85 4.36 -12.94
C VAL A 185 1.89 4.08 -14.43
N MET A 186 1.62 2.83 -14.80
CA MET A 186 1.85 2.31 -16.14
C MET A 186 0.54 1.81 -16.73
N ALA A 187 0.31 2.08 -18.02
CA ALA A 187 -0.71 1.38 -18.77
C ALA A 187 -0.12 0.07 -19.33
N TRP A 188 -0.93 -0.98 -19.42
CA TRP A 188 -0.50 -2.27 -19.94
C TRP A 188 -1.54 -2.92 -20.86
N GLU A 189 -1.10 -3.90 -21.63
CA GLU A 189 -1.97 -4.78 -22.41
C GLU A 189 -1.46 -6.24 -22.38
N ASP A 190 -2.36 -7.19 -22.56
CA ASP A 190 -2.08 -8.61 -22.78
C ASP A 190 -3.06 -9.22 -23.82
N GLU A 191 -3.08 -10.55 -23.98
CA GLU A 191 -3.97 -11.23 -24.93
C GLU A 191 -5.46 -10.97 -24.68
N ASN A 192 -5.87 -10.73 -23.43
CA ASN A 192 -7.27 -10.59 -23.02
C ASN A 192 -7.65 -9.14 -22.72
N ASN A 193 -6.69 -8.30 -22.36
CA ASN A 193 -6.91 -6.95 -21.84
C ASN A 193 -6.15 -5.95 -22.71
N HIS A 194 -6.88 -5.11 -23.44
CA HIS A 194 -6.29 -4.16 -24.39
C HIS A 194 -6.52 -2.73 -23.90
N SER A 195 -5.48 -1.91 -23.98
CA SER A 195 -5.57 -0.46 -23.73
C SER A 195 -5.65 0.31 -25.05
N PRO A 196 -6.30 1.48 -25.10
CA PRO A 196 -6.30 2.35 -26.29
C PRO A 196 -4.87 2.82 -26.67
N GLU A 197 -4.69 3.28 -27.92
CA GLU A 197 -3.45 3.98 -28.31
C GLU A 197 -3.32 5.29 -27.53
N GLY A 198 -2.20 5.48 -26.80
CA GLY A 198 -1.94 6.68 -26.00
C GLY A 198 -1.62 7.95 -26.82
N GLY A 199 -1.64 9.12 -26.17
CA GLY A 199 -1.14 10.38 -26.74
C GLY A 199 -2.18 11.43 -27.16
N GLU A 200 -3.48 11.15 -27.05
CA GLU A 200 -4.51 12.19 -26.99
C GLU A 200 -4.89 12.34 -25.52
N GLY A 201 -4.44 13.44 -24.88
CA GLY A 201 -4.58 13.64 -23.43
C GLY A 201 -6.01 13.51 -22.90
N LEU A 202 -6.17 13.60 -21.58
CA LEU A 202 -7.40 13.53 -20.75
C LEU A 202 -8.74 14.03 -21.36
N GLY A 203 -8.71 14.81 -22.44
CA GLY A 203 -9.87 15.23 -23.21
C GLY A 203 -10.40 14.16 -24.16
N LYS A 204 -10.96 13.06 -23.60
CA LYS A 204 -12.06 12.21 -24.14
C LYS A 204 -12.15 10.82 -23.49
N SER A 205 -11.71 10.61 -22.24
CA SER A 205 -12.30 9.52 -21.45
C SER A 205 -13.75 9.94 -21.16
N GLY A 206 -14.59 9.82 -22.18
CA GLY A 206 -15.90 10.43 -22.23
C GLY A 206 -16.77 9.74 -21.22
N SER A 207 -16.96 10.38 -20.07
CA SER A 207 -17.81 9.91 -18.99
C SER A 207 -17.27 8.61 -18.40
N TYR A 208 -17.01 8.59 -17.09
CA TYR A 208 -17.48 7.43 -16.33
C TYR A 208 -18.92 7.21 -16.81
N SER A 209 -19.18 6.20 -17.64
CA SER A 209 -20.55 5.97 -18.09
C SER A 209 -21.38 5.79 -16.83
N ASP A 210 -22.62 6.25 -16.80
CA ASP A 210 -23.50 6.32 -15.62
C ASP A 210 -23.54 5.05 -14.72
N PHE A 211 -23.03 3.91 -15.20
CA PHE A 211 -22.99 2.60 -14.54
C PHE A 211 -21.66 1.83 -14.70
N ASN A 212 -20.61 2.43 -15.27
CA ASN A 212 -19.29 1.82 -15.32
C ASN A 212 -18.24 2.90 -15.09
N MET A 213 -17.66 2.84 -13.89
CA MET A 213 -16.68 3.78 -13.40
C MET A 213 -15.23 3.41 -13.76
N GLY A 214 -15.05 2.48 -14.71
CA GLY A 214 -13.74 2.02 -15.14
C GLY A 214 -13.02 3.02 -16.06
N SER A 215 -11.72 3.15 -15.87
CA SER A 215 -10.77 3.66 -16.85
C SER A 215 -10.81 2.79 -18.11
N GLU A 216 -10.67 3.43 -19.28
CA GLU A 216 -10.53 2.69 -20.54
C GLU A 216 -9.15 2.03 -20.67
N PHE A 217 -8.18 2.45 -19.84
CA PHE A 217 -6.83 1.88 -19.80
C PHE A 217 -6.72 0.84 -18.69
N ASN A 218 -6.01 -0.26 -18.97
CA ASN A 218 -5.59 -1.18 -17.92
C ASN A 218 -4.36 -0.57 -17.25
N MET A 219 -4.56 -0.06 -16.03
CA MET A 219 -3.51 0.61 -15.27
C MET A 219 -2.86 -0.35 -14.28
N LEU A 220 -1.59 -0.08 -13.96
CA LEU A 220 -0.88 -0.67 -12.84
C LEU A 220 -0.16 0.45 -12.10
N VAL A 221 -0.56 0.66 -10.85
CA VAL A 221 0.12 1.57 -9.92
C VAL A 221 1.05 0.73 -9.05
N ARG A 222 2.36 0.88 -9.20
CA ARG A 222 3.36 0.00 -8.57
C ARG A 222 4.26 0.79 -7.59
N PRO A 223 3.82 1.02 -6.34
CA PRO A 223 4.67 1.56 -5.28
C PRO A 223 5.54 0.45 -4.64
N CYS A 224 6.33 0.78 -3.61
CA CYS A 224 6.85 -0.24 -2.71
C CYS A 224 5.71 -0.99 -2.02
N GLN A 225 5.79 -2.33 -2.00
CA GLN A 225 4.73 -3.15 -1.41
C GLN A 225 4.84 -3.31 0.12
N HIS A 226 5.89 -2.76 0.74
CA HIS A 226 6.16 -2.86 2.20
C HIS A 226 5.96 -4.29 2.73
N CYS A 227 6.59 -5.25 2.06
CA CYS A 227 6.44 -6.68 2.28
C CYS A 227 6.62 -7.06 3.76
N THR A 228 5.73 -7.89 4.29
CA THR A 228 5.91 -8.46 5.64
C THR A 228 7.11 -9.41 5.68
N ASP A 229 7.36 -10.11 4.57
CA ASP A 229 8.52 -10.96 4.39
C ASP A 229 9.43 -10.36 3.30
N ALA A 230 10.14 -9.28 3.64
CA ALA A 230 10.88 -8.47 2.68
C ALA A 230 12.21 -9.14 2.27
N PRO A 231 12.42 -9.52 1.00
CA PRO A 231 13.71 -10.06 0.56
C PRO A 231 14.81 -8.99 0.57
N CYS A 232 14.44 -7.72 0.35
CA CYS A 232 15.35 -6.59 0.37
C CYS A 232 15.96 -6.29 1.75
N GLU A 233 15.28 -6.68 2.84
CA GLU A 233 15.80 -6.59 4.22
C GLU A 233 16.88 -7.67 4.45
N LYS A 234 16.61 -8.92 4.06
CA LYS A 234 17.51 -10.07 4.27
C LYS A 234 18.88 -9.89 3.64
N VAL A 235 18.93 -9.27 2.47
CA VAL A 235 20.18 -9.05 1.73
C VAL A 235 20.98 -7.85 2.22
N CYS A 236 20.48 -7.06 3.18
CA CYS A 236 21.17 -5.85 3.63
C CYS A 236 22.23 -6.18 4.70
N PRO A 237 23.54 -6.06 4.40
CA PRO A 237 24.59 -6.48 5.32
C PRO A 237 24.69 -5.57 6.56
N THR A 238 24.33 -4.30 6.42
CA THR A 238 24.40 -3.30 7.51
C THR A 238 23.08 -3.15 8.25
N THR A 239 22.03 -3.88 7.87
CA THR A 239 20.65 -3.73 8.38
C THR A 239 20.06 -2.32 8.22
N ALA A 240 20.61 -1.51 7.31
CA ALA A 240 20.03 -0.21 6.95
C ALA A 240 18.59 -0.37 6.44
N ARG A 241 18.34 -1.41 5.62
CA ARG A 241 16.99 -1.85 5.27
C ARG A 241 16.42 -2.66 6.44
N HIS A 242 15.31 -2.23 7.01
CA HIS A 242 14.69 -2.91 8.16
C HIS A 242 13.17 -2.71 8.15
N THR A 243 12.45 -3.63 8.79
CA THR A 243 11.01 -3.47 9.07
C THR A 243 10.80 -2.85 10.44
N ARG A 244 9.97 -1.81 10.52
CA ARG A 244 9.60 -1.13 11.77
C ARG A 244 8.57 -1.94 12.55
N ASP A 245 8.89 -2.32 13.78
CA ASP A 245 8.09 -3.24 14.59
C ASP A 245 6.69 -2.72 14.94
N LYS A 246 6.56 -1.41 15.19
CA LYS A 246 5.29 -0.81 15.64
C LYS A 246 4.21 -0.75 14.56
N ASP A 247 4.55 -0.88 13.28
CA ASP A 247 3.55 -0.68 12.20
C ASP A 247 3.88 -1.35 10.86
N GLY A 248 4.99 -2.08 10.78
CA GLY A 248 5.36 -2.90 9.63
C GLY A 248 5.86 -2.11 8.42
N LEU A 249 6.27 -0.84 8.58
CA LEU A 249 6.91 -0.11 7.49
C LEU A 249 8.31 -0.65 7.22
N VAL A 250 8.60 -1.01 5.96
CA VAL A 250 9.96 -1.32 5.51
C VAL A 250 10.67 -0.01 5.18
N LEU A 251 11.74 0.34 5.89
CA LEU A 251 12.42 1.62 5.80
C LEU A 251 13.89 1.45 5.38
N THR A 252 14.52 2.51 4.86
CA THR A 252 15.99 2.60 4.79
C THR A 252 16.44 3.59 5.84
N ASP A 253 17.39 3.22 6.68
CA ASP A 253 18.20 4.18 7.41
C ASP A 253 19.31 4.72 6.50
N TYR A 254 19.18 6.00 6.13
CA TYR A 254 20.12 6.64 5.22
C TYR A 254 21.50 6.91 5.84
N ASP A 255 21.62 6.97 7.17
CA ASP A 255 22.91 7.16 7.86
C ASP A 255 23.73 5.86 7.92
N VAL A 256 23.07 4.71 7.75
CA VAL A 256 23.68 3.37 7.79
C VAL A 256 23.79 2.75 6.39
N CYS A 257 23.04 3.25 5.41
CA CYS A 257 23.07 2.73 4.06
C CYS A 257 24.43 2.96 3.39
N ILE A 258 25.08 1.88 2.98
CA ILE A 258 26.38 1.91 2.29
C ILE A 258 26.25 1.88 0.75
N GLY A 259 25.02 1.87 0.23
CA GLY A 259 24.80 1.93 -1.21
C GLY A 259 25.20 0.68 -1.99
N CYS A 260 25.23 -0.51 -1.39
CA CYS A 260 25.64 -1.74 -2.09
C CYS A 260 24.63 -2.29 -3.10
N ARG A 261 23.41 -1.76 -3.10
CA ARG A 261 22.35 -2.05 -4.09
C ARG A 261 21.85 -3.50 -4.14
N TYR A 262 22.30 -4.39 -3.25
CA TYR A 262 21.77 -5.77 -3.17
C TYR A 262 20.25 -5.79 -2.92
N CYS A 263 19.74 -4.84 -2.15
CA CYS A 263 18.29 -4.69 -1.93
C CYS A 263 17.51 -4.28 -3.19
N GLN A 264 18.18 -3.68 -4.20
CA GLN A 264 17.58 -3.35 -5.50
C GLN A 264 17.34 -4.63 -6.30
N VAL A 265 18.34 -5.52 -6.33
CA VAL A 265 18.27 -6.81 -7.04
C VAL A 265 17.30 -7.78 -6.38
N ALA A 266 17.29 -7.84 -5.04
CA ALA A 266 16.41 -8.74 -4.30
C ALA A 266 14.92 -8.34 -4.35
N CYS A 267 14.59 -7.14 -4.84
CA CYS A 267 13.22 -6.65 -4.85
C CYS A 267 12.48 -7.11 -6.10
N PRO A 268 11.47 -8.01 -5.99
CA PRO A 268 10.78 -8.55 -7.17
C PRO A 268 9.93 -7.52 -7.92
N TYR A 269 9.74 -6.33 -7.35
CA TYR A 269 8.87 -5.28 -7.88
C TYR A 269 9.61 -4.22 -8.69
N GLY A 270 10.95 -4.15 -8.62
CA GLY A 270 11.74 -3.12 -9.32
C GLY A 270 11.40 -1.68 -8.92
N VAL A 271 11.19 -1.44 -7.61
CA VAL A 271 10.74 -0.14 -7.05
C VAL A 271 11.74 0.54 -6.13
N ASN A 272 12.97 0.02 -6.06
CA ASN A 272 14.05 0.68 -5.34
C ASN A 272 14.79 1.64 -6.28
N TYR A 273 15.15 2.80 -5.75
CA TYR A 273 15.88 3.84 -6.45
C TYR A 273 17.22 4.09 -5.74
N PHE A 274 18.33 4.14 -6.49
CA PHE A 274 19.63 4.51 -5.93
C PHE A 274 19.90 5.99 -6.19
N GLN A 275 20.26 6.74 -5.14
CA GLN A 275 20.54 8.17 -5.28
C GLN A 275 21.96 8.38 -5.84
N TRP A 276 22.05 8.58 -7.16
CA TRP A 276 23.33 8.69 -7.88
C TRP A 276 24.10 9.98 -7.64
N ASP A 277 23.37 11.10 -7.64
CA ASP A 277 23.90 12.44 -7.58
C ASP A 277 23.61 13.10 -6.24
N GLU A 278 24.37 14.16 -5.97
CA GLU A 278 23.99 15.07 -4.89
C GLU A 278 22.61 15.65 -5.20
N PRO A 279 21.68 15.64 -4.22
CA PRO A 279 20.38 16.28 -4.40
C PRO A 279 20.52 17.73 -4.89
N ASP A 280 19.60 18.16 -5.75
CA ASP A 280 19.74 19.42 -6.51
C ASP A 280 19.64 20.68 -5.64
N THR A 281 18.99 20.53 -4.49
CA THR A 281 18.77 21.53 -3.46
C THR A 281 19.51 21.09 -2.20
N ASP A 282 20.10 21.98 -1.39
CA ASP A 282 20.69 21.55 -0.11
C ASP A 282 19.58 21.19 0.90
N TYR A 283 19.85 20.21 1.77
CA TYR A 283 18.85 19.75 2.73
C TYR A 283 18.38 20.85 3.70
N SER A 284 19.28 21.74 4.11
CA SER A 284 18.96 22.89 4.96
C SER A 284 18.10 23.96 4.28
N GLU A 285 17.93 23.87 2.96
CA GLU A 285 17.13 24.79 2.16
C GLU A 285 15.70 24.29 1.91
N ILE A 286 15.38 23.07 2.36
CA ILE A 286 14.04 22.51 2.29
C ILE A 286 13.17 23.13 3.39
N GLU A 287 12.04 23.73 3.01
CA GLU A 287 11.05 24.23 3.96
C GLU A 287 10.48 23.06 4.78
N GLY A 288 10.63 23.12 6.11
CA GLY A 288 10.27 21.99 6.99
C GLY A 288 11.27 20.83 6.97
N GLY A 289 12.40 20.96 6.28
CA GLY A 289 13.42 19.91 6.17
C GLY A 289 13.79 19.34 7.53
N GLU A 290 14.17 20.18 8.50
CA GLU A 290 14.52 19.78 9.87
C GLU A 290 13.49 18.86 10.57
N ASP A 291 12.21 18.94 10.20
CA ASP A 291 11.11 18.13 10.74
C ASP A 291 10.76 16.90 9.85
N MET A 292 11.15 16.89 8.56
CA MET A 292 10.82 15.83 7.56
C MET A 292 11.82 14.66 7.51
N THR A 293 12.83 14.61 8.38
CA THR A 293 13.83 13.52 8.42
C THR A 293 13.90 12.77 9.72
N LEU A 294 12.98 13.05 10.61
CA LEU A 294 13.00 12.53 11.97
C LEU A 294 11.78 11.64 12.18
N ALA A 295 11.61 10.67 11.27
CA ALA A 295 10.66 9.60 11.53
C ALA A 295 11.19 8.71 12.67
N GLU A 296 10.26 8.28 13.52
CA GLU A 296 10.57 7.57 14.74
C GLU A 296 11.19 6.22 14.39
N TYR A 297 12.47 6.04 14.73
CA TYR A 297 13.10 4.73 14.73
C TYR A 297 12.63 3.98 15.97
N ASP A 298 12.49 2.67 15.82
CA ASP A 298 11.96 1.74 16.81
C ASP A 298 12.27 2.11 18.28
N HIS A 299 11.22 2.14 19.11
CA HIS A 299 11.22 2.48 20.55
C HIS A 299 11.51 3.94 20.98
N GLY A 300 11.12 4.93 20.16
CA GLY A 300 10.70 6.26 20.65
C GLY A 300 11.72 7.13 21.39
N GLN A 301 13.00 7.03 21.03
CA GLN A 301 14.04 7.93 21.56
C GLN A 301 15.14 8.33 20.57
N ASN A 302 15.22 7.73 19.37
CA ASN A 302 16.22 8.08 18.36
C ASN A 302 15.53 8.36 17.03
N GLU A 303 15.51 9.60 16.60
CA GLU A 303 15.06 9.96 15.26
C GLU A 303 16.15 9.54 14.26
N ARG A 304 15.76 8.86 13.17
CA ARG A 304 16.68 8.47 12.09
C ARG A 304 16.17 8.97 10.75
N TRP A 305 17.11 9.30 9.86
CA TRP A 305 16.77 9.74 8.52
C TRP A 305 16.29 8.56 7.66
N VAL A 306 14.97 8.38 7.65
CA VAL A 306 14.27 7.28 6.97
C VAL A 306 13.13 7.74 6.06
N ASP A 307 12.89 9.05 6.01
CA ASP A 307 11.87 9.71 5.21
C ASP A 307 12.48 10.79 4.33
N ALA A 308 11.72 11.26 3.35
CA ALA A 308 12.13 12.20 2.33
C ALA A 308 13.29 11.67 1.45
N ARG A 309 13.79 12.53 0.56
CA ARG A 309 14.89 12.21 -0.36
C ARG A 309 16.12 11.67 0.37
N ALA A 310 16.76 10.69 -0.24
CA ALA A 310 17.98 10.10 0.28
C ALA A 310 19.22 10.96 -0.05
N PRO A 311 20.31 10.87 0.74
CA PRO A 311 21.59 11.42 0.34
C PRO A 311 22.20 10.62 -0.81
N ARG A 312 23.17 11.23 -1.50
CA ARG A 312 23.96 10.53 -2.53
C ARG A 312 24.55 9.24 -1.98
N GLY A 313 24.44 8.16 -2.76
CA GLY A 313 24.97 6.85 -2.41
C GLY A 313 24.03 6.00 -1.57
N ALA A 314 22.82 6.47 -1.24
CA ALA A 314 21.85 5.69 -0.47
C ALA A 314 20.71 5.14 -1.35
N MET A 315 20.16 4.01 -0.91
CA MET A 315 18.99 3.39 -1.53
C MET A 315 17.70 3.97 -0.95
N SER A 316 16.80 4.42 -1.81
CA SER A 316 15.51 4.99 -1.48
C SER A 316 14.37 4.24 -2.18
N LYS A 317 13.13 4.48 -1.74
CA LYS A 317 11.91 3.88 -2.28
C LYS A 317 10.71 4.61 -1.65
N CYS A 318 9.49 4.35 -2.12
CA CYS A 318 8.29 4.73 -1.37
C CYS A 318 8.38 4.19 0.07
N VAL A 319 8.13 5.06 1.06
CA VAL A 319 8.17 4.74 2.50
C VAL A 319 6.81 4.81 3.19
N MET A 320 5.72 5.05 2.43
CA MET A 320 4.36 5.27 2.96
C MET A 320 4.25 6.47 3.93
N CYS A 321 5.02 7.53 3.65
CA CYS A 321 4.97 8.82 4.37
C CYS A 321 5.05 8.67 5.91
N PRO A 322 6.13 8.09 6.47
CA PRO A 322 6.24 7.86 7.91
C PRO A 322 6.14 9.15 8.73
N SER A 323 6.53 10.32 8.21
CA SER A 323 6.29 11.62 8.85
C SER A 323 4.80 11.91 9.13
N ARG A 324 3.89 11.41 8.28
CA ARG A 324 2.44 11.45 8.56
C ARG A 324 2.06 10.45 9.64
N GLN A 325 2.55 9.21 9.54
CA GLN A 325 2.18 8.12 10.44
C GLN A 325 2.68 8.34 11.87
N ASP A 326 3.79 9.06 12.02
CA ASP A 326 4.37 9.42 13.30
C ASP A 326 3.74 10.70 13.88
N GLY A 327 2.78 11.32 13.17
CA GLY A 327 2.06 12.52 13.62
C GLY A 327 2.85 13.82 13.48
N ALA A 328 4.05 13.81 12.88
CA ALA A 328 4.86 15.00 12.68
C ALA A 328 4.17 16.04 11.78
N MET A 329 3.27 15.59 10.91
CA MET A 329 2.44 16.43 10.03
C MET A 329 1.01 16.69 10.56
N GLY A 330 0.77 16.40 11.85
CA GLY A 330 -0.55 16.53 12.50
C GLY A 330 -1.22 15.18 12.74
N GLU A 331 -1.96 15.06 13.85
CA GLU A 331 -2.70 13.82 14.20
C GLU A 331 -3.72 13.46 13.13
N GLU A 332 -4.30 14.46 12.45
CA GLU A 332 -5.26 14.29 11.36
C GLU A 332 -4.67 13.69 10.07
N LYS A 333 -3.34 13.60 9.97
CA LYS A 333 -2.64 12.99 8.83
C LYS A 333 -2.22 11.54 9.08
N ILE A 334 -2.27 11.08 10.33
CA ILE A 334 -2.00 9.68 10.65
C ILE A 334 -3.01 8.80 9.91
N GLY A 335 -2.54 7.69 9.34
CA GLY A 335 -3.38 6.80 8.55
C GLY A 335 -3.67 7.29 7.13
N THR A 336 -3.06 8.39 6.66
CA THR A 336 -3.16 8.89 5.28
C THR A 336 -1.81 8.95 4.57
N THR A 337 -1.82 9.04 3.23
CA THR A 337 -0.59 9.30 2.43
C THR A 337 -0.77 10.43 1.43
N ALA A 338 0.34 11.03 0.98
CA ALA A 338 0.29 12.09 -0.04
C ALA A 338 -0.30 11.61 -1.36
N CYS A 339 -0.03 10.37 -1.75
CA CYS A 339 -0.55 9.79 -2.99
C CYS A 339 -2.06 9.50 -2.93
N GLU A 340 -2.60 9.13 -1.76
CA GLU A 340 -4.04 9.01 -1.51
C GLU A 340 -4.73 10.38 -1.56
N ASP A 341 -4.26 11.35 -0.75
CA ASP A 341 -4.83 12.71 -0.69
C ASP A 341 -4.90 13.38 -2.07
N ALA A 342 -3.91 13.12 -2.93
CA ALA A 342 -3.81 13.73 -4.24
C ALA A 342 -4.51 12.95 -5.35
N CYS A 343 -5.11 11.77 -5.10
CA CYS A 343 -5.68 10.91 -6.12
C CYS A 343 -7.11 11.35 -6.51
N PRO A 344 -7.31 12.01 -7.67
CA PRO A 344 -8.64 12.55 -7.99
C PRO A 344 -9.73 11.47 -8.20
N PRO A 345 -9.43 10.29 -8.77
CA PRO A 345 -10.37 9.17 -8.83
C PRO A 345 -10.63 8.44 -7.51
N ASP A 346 -9.88 8.78 -6.45
CA ASP A 346 -9.91 8.11 -5.15
C ASP A 346 -9.55 6.61 -5.24
N ALA A 347 -8.57 6.31 -6.11
CA ALA A 347 -8.14 4.95 -6.40
C ALA A 347 -7.22 4.35 -5.34
N ILE A 348 -6.59 5.16 -4.49
CA ILE A 348 -5.64 4.68 -3.48
C ILE A 348 -6.28 4.87 -2.11
N GLN A 349 -6.44 3.79 -1.36
CA GLN A 349 -6.90 3.80 0.04
C GLN A 349 -5.75 3.30 0.91
N PHE A 350 -5.27 4.09 1.85
CA PHE A 350 -4.15 3.72 2.73
C PHE A 350 -4.62 3.54 4.18
N GLY A 351 -3.92 2.78 5.01
CA GLY A 351 -4.31 2.65 6.42
C GLY A 351 -3.94 1.31 7.05
N ASN A 352 -4.47 1.06 8.25
CA ASN A 352 -4.19 -0.17 8.99
C ASN A 352 -4.94 -1.36 8.36
N VAL A 353 -4.24 -2.20 7.59
CA VAL A 353 -4.87 -3.33 6.86
C VAL A 353 -5.37 -4.45 7.77
N LYS A 354 -5.01 -4.43 9.07
CA LYS A 354 -5.54 -5.34 10.10
C LYS A 354 -6.83 -4.83 10.73
N ASP A 355 -7.09 -3.52 10.70
CA ASP A 355 -8.33 -2.96 11.23
C ASP A 355 -9.46 -3.14 10.24
N GLU A 356 -10.52 -3.85 10.63
CA GLU A 356 -11.69 -4.05 9.80
C GLU A 356 -12.46 -2.75 9.50
N LYS A 357 -12.18 -1.67 10.22
CA LYS A 357 -12.85 -0.37 10.05
C LYS A 357 -12.08 0.60 9.17
N SER A 358 -10.83 0.30 8.82
CA SER A 358 -10.01 1.17 7.98
C SER A 358 -10.50 1.18 6.53
N ASP A 359 -10.24 2.28 5.84
CA ASP A 359 -10.59 2.46 4.44
C ASP A 359 -9.99 1.38 3.51
N PRO A 360 -8.71 0.99 3.58
CA PRO A 360 -8.19 -0.09 2.74
C PRO A 360 -8.88 -1.44 3.00
N TYR A 361 -9.27 -1.73 4.25
CA TYR A 361 -10.01 -2.95 4.56
C TYR A 361 -11.41 -2.92 3.96
N GLN A 362 -12.15 -1.83 4.20
CA GLN A 362 -13.50 -1.66 3.64
C GLN A 362 -13.48 -1.72 2.12
N HIS A 363 -12.48 -1.11 1.51
CA HIS A 363 -12.33 -1.10 0.06
C HIS A 363 -12.00 -2.50 -0.48
N ARG A 364 -11.16 -3.28 0.20
CA ARG A 364 -10.79 -4.65 -0.19
C ARG A 364 -11.93 -5.65 -0.01
N GLU A 365 -12.60 -5.65 1.13
CA GLU A 365 -13.61 -6.67 1.47
C GLU A 365 -15.00 -6.35 0.92
N HIS A 366 -15.28 -5.07 0.65
CA HIS A 366 -16.58 -4.60 0.17
C HIS A 366 -16.47 -3.64 -1.04
N PRO A 367 -15.76 -4.03 -2.12
CA PRO A 367 -15.35 -3.12 -3.18
C PRO A 367 -16.52 -2.44 -3.89
N SER A 368 -17.59 -3.15 -4.22
CA SER A 368 -18.76 -2.54 -4.87
C SER A 368 -19.47 -1.52 -3.96
N LYS A 369 -19.53 -1.80 -2.64
CA LYS A 369 -20.16 -0.90 -1.66
C LYS A 369 -19.28 0.33 -1.45
N SER A 370 -17.99 0.16 -1.19
CA SER A 370 -17.04 1.26 -0.98
C SER A 370 -16.99 2.18 -2.20
N ARG A 371 -16.94 1.61 -3.42
CA ARG A 371 -16.96 2.39 -4.67
C ARG A 371 -18.19 3.26 -4.80
N VAL A 372 -19.37 2.72 -4.46
CA VAL A 372 -20.64 3.49 -4.45
C VAL A 372 -20.58 4.59 -3.41
N VAL A 373 -20.19 4.27 -2.17
CA VAL A 373 -20.10 5.25 -1.07
C VAL A 373 -19.19 6.41 -1.48
N VAL A 374 -17.95 6.12 -1.87
CA VAL A 374 -16.98 7.11 -2.36
C VAL A 374 -17.57 7.94 -3.49
N HIS A 375 -18.22 7.32 -4.47
CA HIS A 375 -18.78 8.06 -5.60
C HIS A 375 -19.92 9.01 -5.21
N LEU A 376 -20.76 8.62 -4.25
CA LEU A 376 -21.92 9.42 -3.83
C LEU A 376 -21.54 10.58 -2.92
N THR A 377 -20.46 10.45 -2.15
CA THR A 377 -20.07 11.42 -1.12
C THR A 377 -18.86 12.26 -1.49
N ASN A 378 -18.03 11.81 -2.45
CA ASN A 378 -16.84 12.55 -2.83
C ASN A 378 -17.21 13.71 -3.76
N ASN A 379 -17.10 14.93 -3.24
CA ASN A 379 -17.40 16.20 -3.91
C ASN A 379 -16.20 16.74 -4.72
N THR A 380 -15.15 15.93 -4.92
CA THR A 380 -13.99 16.34 -5.72
C THR A 380 -14.46 16.63 -7.15
N SER A 381 -14.24 17.88 -7.59
CA SER A 381 -14.72 18.45 -8.85
C SER A 381 -14.20 17.76 -10.14
N THR A 382 -13.49 16.65 -10.00
CA THR A 382 -12.81 15.89 -11.05
C THR A 382 -13.60 14.66 -11.48
N LEU A 383 -14.51 14.16 -10.66
CA LEU A 383 -15.50 13.18 -11.09
C LEU A 383 -16.68 13.95 -11.69
N GLU A 384 -16.69 14.12 -13.02
CA GLU A 384 -17.83 14.65 -13.78
C GLU A 384 -19.08 13.75 -13.70
N SER A 385 -19.19 12.86 -12.72
CA SER A 385 -20.36 12.00 -12.57
C SER A 385 -21.62 12.80 -12.29
N GLY A 386 -21.47 14.00 -11.72
CA GLY A 386 -22.58 14.88 -11.40
C GLY A 386 -23.65 14.17 -10.59
N ARG A 387 -23.35 13.12 -9.82
CA ARG A 387 -24.31 12.37 -8.99
C ARG A 387 -23.81 12.42 -7.57
N SER A 388 -24.64 12.89 -6.65
CA SER A 388 -24.28 13.01 -5.24
C SER A 388 -25.45 12.64 -4.35
N ALA A 389 -25.16 12.01 -3.22
CA ALA A 389 -26.16 11.77 -2.19
C ALA A 389 -26.51 13.12 -1.52
N PRO A 390 -27.80 13.51 -1.46
CA PRO A 390 -28.21 14.66 -0.66
C PRO A 390 -27.96 14.38 0.82
N SER A 391 -27.75 15.40 1.63
CA SER A 391 -27.69 15.25 3.07
C SER A 391 -29.08 15.01 3.68
N ALA A 392 -29.13 14.37 4.85
CA ALA A 392 -30.37 14.19 5.60
C ALA A 392 -31.11 15.52 5.87
N ASP A 393 -30.37 16.60 6.09
CA ASP A 393 -30.95 17.95 6.28
C ASP A 393 -31.60 18.47 4.99
N GLN A 394 -30.93 18.33 3.84
CA GLN A 394 -31.50 18.72 2.54
C GLN A 394 -32.81 17.96 2.26
N ILE A 395 -32.85 16.67 2.58
CA ILE A 395 -34.06 15.86 2.43
C ILE A 395 -35.19 16.39 3.33
N ASN A 396 -34.91 16.61 4.61
CA ASN A 396 -35.90 17.05 5.58
C ASN A 396 -36.46 18.47 5.31
N GLU A 397 -35.65 19.34 4.72
CA GLU A 397 -36.09 20.69 4.32
C GLU A 397 -36.95 20.69 3.04
N THR A 398 -36.82 19.66 2.21
CA THR A 398 -37.37 19.63 0.86
C THR A 398 -38.63 18.77 0.74
N LEU A 399 -38.62 17.59 1.37
CA LEU A 399 -39.72 16.65 1.28
C LEU A 399 -40.86 16.98 2.24
N SER A 400 -42.06 16.52 1.90
CA SER A 400 -43.27 16.76 2.68
C SER A 400 -44.12 15.50 2.78
N GLN A 401 -44.88 15.40 3.87
CA GLN A 401 -45.77 14.26 4.10
C GLN A 401 -46.82 14.15 2.97
N GLY A 402 -46.87 12.99 2.32
CA GLY A 402 -47.76 12.70 1.20
C GLY A 402 -47.14 12.87 -0.18
N ASP A 403 -45.84 13.17 -0.29
CA ASP A 403 -45.10 13.02 -1.54
C ASP A 403 -45.01 11.53 -1.93
N ASP A 404 -45.21 11.22 -3.22
CA ASP A 404 -44.90 9.90 -3.79
C ASP A 404 -43.42 9.82 -4.20
N LEU A 405 -42.95 8.62 -4.57
CA LEU A 405 -41.54 8.36 -4.87
C LEU A 405 -41.01 9.25 -6.01
N GLU A 406 -41.71 9.27 -7.15
CA GLU A 406 -41.36 10.10 -8.32
C GLU A 406 -41.29 11.58 -7.96
N THR A 407 -42.29 12.10 -7.23
CA THR A 407 -42.32 13.49 -6.78
C THR A 407 -41.17 13.80 -5.83
N ALA A 408 -40.86 12.90 -4.90
CA ALA A 408 -39.79 13.09 -3.93
C ALA A 408 -38.42 13.13 -4.61
N ILE A 409 -38.14 12.22 -5.55
CA ILE A 409 -36.90 12.21 -6.34
C ILE A 409 -36.76 13.53 -7.10
N GLN A 410 -37.80 13.95 -7.84
CA GLN A 410 -37.74 15.19 -8.63
C GLN A 410 -37.47 16.42 -7.75
N LYS A 411 -38.08 16.51 -6.56
CA LYS A 411 -37.85 17.65 -5.66
C LYS A 411 -36.41 17.73 -5.16
N ILE A 412 -35.76 16.59 -4.94
CA ILE A 412 -34.36 16.52 -4.50
C ILE A 412 -33.42 16.84 -5.66
N ASP A 413 -33.70 16.30 -6.86
CA ASP A 413 -32.94 16.60 -8.08
C ASP A 413 -32.92 18.11 -8.38
N ASP A 414 -34.06 18.79 -8.18
CA ASP A 414 -34.20 20.23 -8.36
C ASP A 414 -33.35 21.08 -7.38
N LEU A 415 -32.73 20.50 -6.34
CA LEU A 415 -31.91 21.23 -5.36
C LEU A 415 -30.53 21.64 -5.88
N ASN A 416 -29.95 20.86 -6.79
CA ASN A 416 -28.55 21.06 -7.20
C ASN A 416 -28.43 21.05 -8.72
N GLU A 417 -28.30 22.25 -9.31
CA GLU A 417 -28.10 22.42 -10.75
C GLU A 417 -26.85 21.70 -11.30
N ASN A 418 -25.91 21.33 -10.41
CA ASN A 418 -24.66 20.65 -10.77
C ASN A 418 -24.62 19.18 -10.34
N SER A 419 -25.69 18.63 -9.75
CA SER A 419 -25.76 17.20 -9.47
C SER A 419 -27.16 16.61 -9.71
N THR A 420 -27.23 15.53 -10.47
CA THR A 420 -28.39 14.69 -10.67
C THR A 420 -28.63 13.75 -9.49
N PHE A 421 -29.88 13.71 -9.04
CA PHE A 421 -30.42 12.73 -8.11
C PHE A 421 -31.57 11.99 -8.78
N ASP A 422 -31.33 10.76 -9.21
CA ASP A 422 -32.31 9.93 -9.92
C ASP A 422 -32.67 8.66 -9.12
N GLU A 423 -33.57 7.84 -9.67
CA GLU A 423 -33.94 6.53 -9.13
C GLU A 423 -32.71 5.61 -8.93
N ASN A 424 -31.67 5.74 -9.75
CA ASN A 424 -30.47 4.92 -9.62
C ASN A 424 -29.66 5.30 -8.40
N VAL A 425 -29.46 6.61 -8.17
CA VAL A 425 -28.79 7.14 -6.97
C VAL A 425 -29.53 6.67 -5.73
N LEU A 426 -30.85 6.86 -5.66
CA LEU A 426 -31.65 6.40 -4.52
C LEU A 426 -31.61 4.88 -4.35
N ALA A 427 -31.63 4.10 -5.45
CA ALA A 427 -31.54 2.65 -5.41
C ALA A 427 -30.21 2.18 -4.80
N VAL A 428 -29.08 2.76 -5.21
CA VAL A 428 -27.77 2.37 -4.67
C VAL A 428 -27.57 2.86 -3.24
N MET A 429 -28.12 4.02 -2.86
CA MET A 429 -28.16 4.46 -1.47
C MET A 429 -28.93 3.47 -0.59
N LYS A 430 -30.13 3.06 -1.03
CA LYS A 430 -30.93 2.05 -0.31
C LYS A 430 -30.23 0.69 -0.29
N ALA A 431 -29.54 0.32 -1.36
CA ALA A 431 -28.75 -0.90 -1.39
C ALA A 431 -27.58 -0.87 -0.38
N VAL A 432 -26.88 0.27 -0.25
CA VAL A 432 -25.85 0.48 0.79
C VAL A 432 -26.45 0.26 2.19
N GLU A 433 -27.61 0.85 2.48
CA GLU A 433 -28.30 0.66 3.77
C GLU A 433 -28.65 -0.81 4.03
N ILE A 434 -29.20 -1.53 3.05
CA ILE A 434 -29.56 -2.95 3.18
C ILE A 434 -28.33 -3.84 3.45
N VAL A 435 -27.22 -3.60 2.74
CA VAL A 435 -26.02 -4.44 2.86
C VAL A 435 -25.16 -4.08 4.05
N SER A 436 -25.30 -2.86 4.59
CA SER A 436 -24.53 -2.38 5.72
C SER A 436 -24.61 -3.35 6.91
N GLU A 437 -23.49 -3.47 7.61
CA GLU A 437 -23.37 -4.27 8.82
C GLU A 437 -23.58 -3.42 10.09
N GLY A 438 -23.86 -2.12 9.93
CA GLY A 438 -23.99 -1.19 11.05
C GLY A 438 -22.68 -0.94 11.80
N LYS A 439 -21.53 -1.23 11.16
CA LYS A 439 -20.21 -0.86 11.68
C LYS A 439 -20.13 0.66 11.71
N LYS A 440 -19.72 1.19 12.86
CA LYS A 440 -19.44 2.62 13.01
C LYS A 440 -17.96 2.86 12.76
N PRO A 441 -17.60 4.07 12.26
CA PRO A 441 -16.22 4.54 12.25
C PRO A 441 -15.53 4.26 13.59
N GLY A 442 -14.27 3.85 13.54
CA GLY A 442 -13.45 3.61 14.72
C GLY A 442 -13.00 4.92 15.38
N ASP A 443 -12.29 4.78 16.50
CA ASP A 443 -11.50 5.87 17.07
C ASP A 443 -10.11 5.97 16.39
N GLU A 444 -9.73 4.96 15.58
CA GLU A 444 -8.52 4.95 14.74
C GLU A 444 -8.73 5.78 13.47
N GLU A 445 -7.64 6.40 13.00
CA GLU A 445 -7.64 7.29 11.82
C GLU A 445 -7.87 6.54 10.49
N ASN A 446 -8.31 7.28 9.47
CA ASN A 446 -8.65 6.84 8.11
C ASN A 446 -9.76 5.77 7.97
N ASN A 447 -10.96 6.15 8.43
CA ASN A 447 -12.21 5.39 8.31
C ASN A 447 -13.29 6.20 7.55
N SER A 448 -12.85 7.03 6.59
CA SER A 448 -13.69 7.97 5.85
C SER A 448 -14.79 7.27 5.04
N ILE A 449 -14.54 6.06 4.54
CA ILE A 449 -15.53 5.25 3.83
C ILE A 449 -16.65 4.84 4.77
N LEU A 450 -16.35 4.41 6.01
CA LEU A 450 -17.40 4.10 6.97
C LEU A 450 -18.16 5.35 7.42
N ALA A 451 -17.48 6.48 7.56
CA ALA A 451 -18.13 7.74 7.90
C ALA A 451 -19.12 8.16 6.80
N ALA A 452 -18.68 8.14 5.55
CA ALA A 452 -19.50 8.39 4.37
C ALA A 452 -20.66 7.39 4.22
N GLU A 453 -20.43 6.11 4.55
CA GLU A 453 -21.50 5.10 4.58
C GLU A 453 -22.61 5.48 5.58
N GLN A 454 -22.25 5.98 6.77
CA GLN A 454 -23.23 6.43 7.75
C GLN A 454 -24.01 7.67 7.27
N ASP A 455 -23.36 8.60 6.56
CA ASP A 455 -24.04 9.75 5.97
C ASP A 455 -25.06 9.32 4.91
N VAL A 456 -24.69 8.37 4.04
CA VAL A 456 -25.63 7.79 3.06
C VAL A 456 -26.82 7.11 3.75
N ILE A 457 -26.57 6.33 4.81
CA ILE A 457 -27.63 5.67 5.58
C ILE A 457 -28.55 6.71 6.23
N ALA A 458 -28.00 7.75 6.85
CA ALA A 458 -28.78 8.83 7.45
C ALA A 458 -29.67 9.55 6.43
N SER A 459 -29.17 9.74 5.21
CA SER A 459 -29.97 10.28 4.10
C SER A 459 -31.10 9.35 3.67
N VAL A 460 -30.85 8.03 3.57
CA VAL A 460 -31.92 7.05 3.31
C VAL A 460 -32.97 7.08 4.42
N GLU A 461 -32.56 7.06 5.68
CA GLU A 461 -33.46 7.12 6.83
C GLU A 461 -34.30 8.41 6.83
N ALA A 462 -33.72 9.56 6.46
CA ALA A 462 -34.46 10.81 6.29
C ALA A 462 -35.50 10.71 5.17
N PHE A 463 -35.14 10.12 4.03
CA PHE A 463 -36.06 9.91 2.91
C PHE A 463 -37.24 9.02 3.30
N GLN A 464 -36.97 7.96 4.07
CA GLN A 464 -37.97 7.00 4.55
C GLN A 464 -39.01 7.59 5.51
N GLN A 465 -38.78 8.79 6.06
CA GLN A 465 -39.79 9.50 6.86
C GLN A 465 -40.96 10.03 6.01
N TYR A 466 -40.74 10.21 4.71
CA TYR A 466 -41.71 10.79 3.78
C TYR A 466 -42.22 9.78 2.76
N VAL A 467 -41.37 8.84 2.31
CA VAL A 467 -41.68 7.83 1.28
C VAL A 467 -41.35 6.42 1.79
N ASP A 468 -42.28 5.47 1.63
CA ASP A 468 -42.06 4.07 2.02
C ASP A 468 -41.22 3.31 0.98
N LEU A 469 -39.89 3.36 1.14
CA LEU A 469 -38.93 2.64 0.30
C LEU A 469 -38.95 1.11 0.47
N ASP A 470 -39.69 0.60 1.46
CA ASP A 470 -39.84 -0.84 1.71
C ASP A 470 -41.09 -1.45 1.06
N SER A 471 -41.92 -0.61 0.44
CA SER A 471 -43.07 -1.05 -0.34
C SER A 471 -42.66 -1.85 -1.59
N GLU A 472 -43.51 -2.78 -2.03
CA GLU A 472 -43.29 -3.57 -3.26
C GLU A 472 -43.14 -2.67 -4.49
N GLU A 473 -43.94 -1.60 -4.56
CA GLU A 473 -43.89 -0.60 -5.64
C GLU A 473 -42.54 0.13 -5.68
N ALA A 474 -42.04 0.63 -4.55
CA ALA A 474 -40.74 1.29 -4.49
C ALA A 474 -39.58 0.34 -4.82
N ARG A 475 -39.64 -0.93 -4.38
CA ARG A 475 -38.59 -1.92 -4.69
C ARG A 475 -38.55 -2.28 -6.16
N ASP A 476 -39.70 -2.38 -6.81
CA ASP A 476 -39.80 -2.63 -8.25
C ASP A 476 -39.24 -1.44 -9.04
N GLU A 477 -39.57 -0.21 -8.65
CA GLU A 477 -39.08 1.03 -9.30
C GLU A 477 -37.56 1.19 -9.14
N LEU A 478 -37.04 0.98 -7.92
CA LEU A 478 -35.61 1.04 -7.62
C LEU A 478 -34.81 -0.19 -8.09
N GLN A 479 -35.48 -1.19 -8.65
CA GLN A 479 -34.90 -2.46 -9.13
C GLN A 479 -34.14 -3.22 -8.02
N LEU A 480 -34.69 -3.22 -6.80
CA LEU A 480 -34.14 -3.89 -5.62
C LEU A 480 -34.70 -5.30 -5.41
N GLY A 481 -35.53 -5.78 -6.35
CA GLY A 481 -36.12 -7.12 -6.30
C GLY A 481 -36.96 -7.33 -5.03
N ASP A 482 -36.69 -8.41 -4.29
CA ASP A 482 -37.40 -8.71 -3.04
C ASP A 482 -36.90 -7.90 -1.83
N GLY A 483 -35.91 -7.02 -2.00
CA GLY A 483 -35.27 -6.27 -0.92
C GLY A 483 -34.31 -7.11 -0.07
N SER A 484 -33.91 -8.29 -0.54
CA SER A 484 -32.88 -9.11 0.12
C SER A 484 -31.48 -8.50 -0.01
N LYS A 485 -30.56 -8.93 0.88
CA LYS A 485 -29.15 -8.52 0.81
C LYS A 485 -28.52 -8.93 -0.51
N GLU A 486 -28.90 -10.07 -1.06
CA GLU A 486 -28.40 -10.58 -2.33
C GLU A 486 -28.79 -9.67 -3.51
N GLN A 487 -30.03 -9.17 -3.54
CA GLN A 487 -30.48 -8.23 -4.57
C GLN A 487 -29.82 -6.86 -4.41
N ALA A 488 -29.68 -6.37 -3.18
CA ALA A 488 -28.97 -5.13 -2.92
C ALA A 488 -27.48 -5.22 -3.33
N GLN A 489 -26.79 -6.31 -3.00
CA GLN A 489 -25.42 -6.55 -3.48
C GLN A 489 -25.34 -6.61 -5.01
N PHE A 490 -26.30 -7.28 -5.65
CA PHE A 490 -26.37 -7.31 -7.11
C PHE A 490 -26.54 -5.90 -7.70
N ARG A 491 -27.38 -5.07 -7.08
CA ARG A 491 -27.59 -3.68 -7.49
C ARG A 491 -26.31 -2.83 -7.39
N LEU A 492 -25.56 -2.97 -6.29
CA LEU A 492 -24.27 -2.29 -6.12
C LEU A 492 -23.26 -2.73 -7.19
N LYS A 493 -23.19 -4.03 -7.49
CA LYS A 493 -22.31 -4.58 -8.54
C LYS A 493 -22.68 -4.09 -9.93
N GLN A 494 -23.96 -3.93 -10.22
CA GLN A 494 -24.41 -3.36 -11.50
C GLN A 494 -24.02 -1.89 -11.66
N TYR A 495 -23.90 -1.14 -10.56
CA TYR A 495 -23.57 0.28 -10.59
C TYR A 495 -22.06 0.55 -10.59
N ALA A 496 -21.33 -0.12 -9.69
CA ALA A 496 -19.92 0.16 -9.43
C ALA A 496 -18.96 -0.94 -9.91
N GLY A 497 -19.49 -2.00 -10.54
CA GLY A 497 -18.72 -3.18 -10.89
C GLY A 497 -18.46 -4.11 -9.69
N ASP A 498 -17.82 -5.25 -10.00
CA ASP A 498 -17.44 -6.30 -9.05
C ASP A 498 -15.98 -6.69 -9.34
N PRO A 499 -15.02 -5.84 -8.96
CA PRO A 499 -13.62 -6.07 -9.33
C PRO A 499 -13.10 -7.31 -8.61
N SER A 500 -12.24 -8.07 -9.31
CA SER A 500 -11.38 -9.04 -8.64
C SER A 500 -10.38 -8.33 -7.72
N SER A 501 -9.89 -9.02 -6.70
CA SER A 501 -8.75 -8.56 -5.91
C SER A 501 -7.54 -9.48 -6.11
N PHE A 502 -6.34 -8.92 -6.05
CA PHE A 502 -5.09 -9.69 -6.10
C PHE A 502 -3.97 -8.97 -5.36
N GLN A 503 -2.93 -9.74 -5.00
CA GLN A 503 -1.65 -9.22 -4.55
C GLN A 503 -0.62 -9.44 -5.65
N LEU A 504 0.17 -8.40 -5.96
CA LEU A 504 1.15 -8.48 -7.04
C LEU A 504 2.28 -9.45 -6.66
N LEU A 505 2.54 -10.42 -7.54
CA LEU A 505 3.58 -11.46 -7.36
C LEU A 505 3.44 -12.25 -6.05
N GLU A 506 2.20 -12.60 -5.67
CA GLU A 506 1.89 -13.38 -4.46
C GLU A 506 2.66 -14.71 -4.40
N ASP A 507 2.96 -15.31 -5.55
CA ASP A 507 3.71 -16.56 -5.69
C ASP A 507 5.20 -16.46 -5.27
N VAL A 508 5.74 -15.24 -5.15
CA VAL A 508 7.09 -14.99 -4.61
C VAL A 508 7.11 -15.10 -3.08
N GLY A 509 5.95 -15.07 -2.41
CA GLY A 509 5.84 -15.31 -0.96
C GLY A 509 6.28 -14.13 -0.09
N THR A 510 6.43 -12.93 -0.65
CA THR A 510 6.85 -11.72 0.09
C THR A 510 5.79 -11.21 1.07
N ASN A 511 4.54 -11.68 0.98
CA ASN A 511 3.39 -11.20 1.75
C ASN A 511 3.24 -9.66 1.65
N PRO A 512 2.93 -9.13 0.46
CA PRO A 512 2.84 -7.69 0.23
C PRO A 512 1.70 -7.06 1.01
N ASN A 513 1.90 -5.83 1.46
CA ASN A 513 0.89 -5.04 2.18
C ASN A 513 0.12 -4.09 1.25
N VAL A 514 0.18 -4.32 -0.06
CA VAL A 514 -0.62 -3.62 -1.07
C VAL A 514 -1.51 -4.65 -1.76
N THR A 515 -2.81 -4.37 -1.78
CA THR A 515 -3.82 -5.16 -2.50
C THR A 515 -4.35 -4.35 -3.68
N TYR A 516 -4.57 -4.99 -4.81
CA TYR A 516 -5.13 -4.35 -5.99
C TYR A 516 -6.57 -4.82 -6.21
N LEU A 517 -7.43 -3.90 -6.64
CA LEU A 517 -8.74 -4.21 -7.21
C LEU A 517 -8.70 -4.00 -8.71
N GLY A 518 -9.24 -4.95 -9.46
CA GLY A 518 -9.27 -4.95 -10.91
C GLY A 518 -8.48 -6.10 -11.52
N GLN A 519 -8.07 -5.90 -12.76
CA GLN A 519 -7.41 -6.93 -13.56
C GLN A 519 -5.93 -7.06 -13.18
N GLN A 520 -5.51 -8.30 -12.90
CA GLN A 520 -4.12 -8.63 -12.73
C GLN A 520 -3.42 -8.72 -14.09
N PRO A 521 -2.25 -8.08 -14.28
CA PRO A 521 -1.44 -8.29 -15.47
C PRO A 521 -1.11 -9.78 -15.67
N GLY A 522 -1.40 -10.30 -16.86
CA GLY A 522 -1.01 -11.65 -17.24
C GLY A 522 0.51 -11.82 -17.42
N PRO A 523 1.01 -13.05 -17.59
CA PRO A 523 2.44 -13.32 -17.78
C PRO A 523 3.02 -12.73 -19.08
N GLU A 524 2.18 -12.48 -20.08
CA GLU A 524 2.56 -11.84 -21.35
C GLU A 524 2.21 -10.35 -21.38
N ALA A 525 1.87 -9.76 -20.22
CA ALA A 525 1.54 -8.35 -20.14
C ALA A 525 2.76 -7.50 -20.48
N LYS A 526 2.53 -6.46 -21.27
CA LYS A 526 3.56 -5.48 -21.64
C LYS A 526 3.05 -4.07 -21.41
N GLN A 527 3.97 -3.19 -21.03
CA GLN A 527 3.67 -1.77 -20.89
C GLN A 527 3.34 -1.14 -22.25
N VAL A 528 2.36 -0.25 -22.26
CA VAL A 528 1.98 0.56 -23.40
C VAL A 528 1.93 2.04 -23.02
N SER A 529 1.83 2.92 -24.00
CA SER A 529 1.69 4.36 -23.73
C SER A 529 0.41 4.62 -22.95
N GLY A 530 0.54 5.19 -21.76
CA GLY A 530 -0.58 5.64 -20.95
C GLY A 530 -1.24 6.93 -21.44
N PRO A 531 -2.30 7.37 -20.74
CA PRO A 531 -3.05 8.59 -21.07
C PRO A 531 -2.27 9.87 -20.77
N THR A 532 -1.39 9.84 -19.77
CA THR A 532 -0.47 10.93 -19.42
C THR A 532 0.96 10.42 -19.54
N LYS A 533 1.84 11.22 -20.13
CA LYS A 533 3.26 10.87 -20.22
C LYS A 533 4.02 11.45 -19.04
N TYR A 534 5.03 10.72 -18.56
CA TYR A 534 5.95 11.21 -17.53
C TYR A 534 6.64 12.53 -17.93
N GLU A 535 6.88 12.74 -19.23
CA GLU A 535 7.53 13.95 -19.76
C GLU A 535 6.74 15.23 -19.53
N ASP A 536 5.41 15.12 -19.60
CA ASP A 536 4.49 16.26 -19.51
C ASP A 536 4.40 16.80 -18.07
N VAL A 537 4.76 15.99 -17.08
CA VAL A 537 4.69 16.31 -15.65
C VAL A 537 6.07 16.34 -14.98
N GLY A 538 7.15 16.31 -15.76
CA GLY A 538 8.52 16.40 -15.24
C GLY A 538 9.01 15.16 -14.48
N LEU A 539 8.33 14.02 -14.67
CA LEU A 539 8.62 12.74 -14.01
C LEU A 539 9.43 11.77 -14.89
N LEU A 540 9.86 12.20 -16.08
CA LEU A 540 10.84 11.42 -16.84
C LEU A 540 12.07 11.20 -15.97
N ASP A 541 12.50 9.95 -15.86
CA ASP A 541 13.80 9.64 -15.29
C ASP A 541 14.89 10.12 -16.27
N LYS A 542 15.27 11.40 -16.14
CA LYS A 542 16.24 12.05 -17.02
C LYS A 542 17.68 11.84 -16.56
N ARG A 543 17.92 11.14 -15.46
CA ARG A 543 19.27 11.03 -14.88
C ARG A 543 20.11 9.94 -15.53
N GLN A 544 19.51 9.01 -16.24
CA GLN A 544 20.27 8.10 -17.10
C GLN A 544 20.95 8.84 -18.27
N GLU A 545 20.23 9.75 -18.93
CA GLU A 545 20.79 10.56 -20.03
C GLU A 545 21.84 11.57 -19.55
N TYR A 546 21.75 12.05 -18.29
CA TYR A 546 22.74 12.97 -17.71
C TYR A 546 24.04 12.27 -17.28
N LEU A 547 23.94 10.99 -16.88
CA LEU A 547 25.09 10.13 -16.57
C LEU A 547 25.86 9.72 -17.84
N ASP A 548 25.18 9.55 -18.97
CA ASP A 548 25.83 9.23 -20.27
C ASP A 548 26.79 10.33 -20.76
N ASP A 549 26.57 11.58 -20.37
CA ASP A 549 27.40 12.72 -20.79
C ASP A 549 28.63 12.97 -19.88
N GLU A 550 28.67 12.45 -18.65
CA GLU A 550 29.76 12.71 -17.68
C GLU A 550 30.39 11.48 -16.99
N THR A 551 29.94 10.24 -17.26
CA THR A 551 30.56 9.01 -16.72
C THR A 551 31.36 8.22 -17.77
N VAL A 552 32.41 7.53 -17.32
CA VAL A 552 33.31 6.74 -18.19
C VAL A 552 32.74 5.33 -18.36
N GLY A 553 31.60 5.21 -19.04
CA GLY A 553 30.97 3.92 -19.33
C GLY A 553 29.64 4.17 -20.02
N LYS A 554 29.50 3.74 -21.27
CA LYS A 554 28.26 3.91 -22.04
C LYS A 554 27.34 2.73 -21.78
N VAL A 555 26.10 2.98 -21.41
CA VAL A 555 25.02 1.98 -21.50
C VAL A 555 23.96 2.55 -22.43
N ASP A 556 24.08 2.24 -23.74
CA ASP A 556 23.07 2.59 -24.72
C ASP A 556 21.80 1.75 -24.46
N GLY A 557 20.67 2.39 -24.12
CA GLY A 557 19.35 1.84 -24.44
C GLY A 557 18.38 1.48 -23.30
N VAL A 558 18.38 2.18 -22.18
CA VAL A 558 17.38 1.95 -21.13
C VAL A 558 16.25 2.98 -21.27
N SER A 559 15.05 2.48 -21.56
CA SER A 559 13.80 3.20 -21.41
C SER A 559 12.99 2.42 -20.38
N LEU A 560 12.64 3.07 -19.28
CA LEU A 560 11.43 2.71 -18.54
C LEU A 560 10.19 3.14 -19.33
#